data_AF-A0A2V9D8M4-F1
#
_entry.id   AF-A0A2V9D8M4-F1
#
_cell.length_a   1.000
_cell.length_b   1.000
_cell.length_c   1.000
_cell.angle_alpha   90.00
_cell.angle_beta   90.00
_cell.angle_gamma   90.00
#
_symmetry.space_group_name_H-M   'P 1'
#
loop_
_entity.id
_entity.type
_entity.pdbx_description
1 polymer ?
#
loop_
_entity_poly.entity_id
_entity_poly.type
_entity_poly.pdbx_seq_one_letter_code
_entity_poly.pdbx_strand_id
1 'polypeptide(L)'
;MRRPPVGSPVEGGKRRTAVLEKVDLTKKLAKTEYEKQISKLQVRLRELEFQLFNARVPALCLFEGWDAAGKGGAIKRVTQMLDPRGYSVFSYAAPQGKEKTHHYLWRFWRDLPRTGHLTIFDRSYYGRVLVERVEGFCAVEQWRRAYREINEFESHQSCFGMVLCKFWLQISKEEQWRRFKGRKLDPYRSYKLTEEDWRNRAKWDQYFAAAEEMLELTSTPHAPWTVVEANDKYYARVKVLRTLVAAIENQVN
;
A
#
# COMPACT_ATOMS: atom_id res chain seq x y z
N MET A 1 -37.95 14.10 -21.37
CA MET A 1 -37.84 14.52 -19.95
C MET A 1 -36.44 15.05 -19.71
N ARG A 2 -36.31 16.35 -19.34
CA ARG A 2 -35.02 17.02 -19.10
C ARG A 2 -34.48 16.56 -17.73
N ARG A 3 -33.23 16.08 -17.70
CA ARG A 3 -32.52 15.75 -16.45
C ARG A 3 -32.29 17.05 -15.66
N PRO A 4 -32.45 17.06 -14.33
CA PRO A 4 -32.16 18.25 -13.53
C PRO A 4 -30.65 18.54 -13.56
N PRO A 5 -30.24 19.81 -13.36
CA PRO A 5 -28.84 20.19 -13.39
C PRO A 5 -28.09 19.55 -12.22
N VAL A 6 -26.87 19.08 -12.52
CA VAL A 6 -25.93 18.54 -11.53
C VAL A 6 -25.55 19.68 -10.59
N GLY A 7 -25.90 19.52 -9.31
CA GLY A 7 -25.54 20.48 -8.25
C GLY A 7 -24.04 20.66 -8.14
N SER A 8 -23.63 21.92 -7.95
CA SER A 8 -22.27 22.40 -7.70
C SER A 8 -21.56 21.63 -6.58
N PRO A 9 -20.22 21.52 -6.60
CA PRO A 9 -19.48 20.89 -5.52
C PRO A 9 -19.68 21.69 -4.22
N VAL A 10 -20.06 20.98 -3.17
CA VAL A 10 -20.29 21.51 -1.82
C VAL A 10 -19.01 22.18 -1.32
N GLU A 11 -19.06 23.50 -1.14
CA GLU A 11 -18.06 24.28 -0.42
C GLU A 11 -18.07 23.95 1.08
N GLY A 12 -16.89 23.98 1.70
CA GLY A 12 -16.76 24.46 3.07
C GLY A 12 -17.02 23.47 4.22
N GLY A 13 -16.59 22.22 4.12
CA GLY A 13 -16.40 21.37 5.30
C GLY A 13 -15.08 21.72 6.00
N LYS A 14 -15.10 22.11 7.28
CA LYS A 14 -13.89 22.28 8.13
C LYS A 14 -12.89 21.16 7.83
N ARG A 15 -11.68 21.51 7.35
CA ARG A 15 -10.58 20.54 7.16
C ARG A 15 -10.38 19.79 8.48
N ARG A 16 -10.92 18.58 8.58
CA ARG A 16 -10.53 17.61 9.61
C ARG A 16 -9.03 17.44 9.47
N THR A 17 -8.29 17.50 10.57
CA THR A 17 -6.83 17.54 10.52
C THR A 17 -6.30 16.31 9.79
N ALA A 18 -5.60 16.53 8.68
CA ALA A 18 -5.11 15.49 7.78
C ALA A 18 -4.19 14.50 8.52
N VAL A 19 -4.43 13.20 8.34
CA VAL A 19 -3.71 12.10 9.01
C VAL A 19 -2.22 12.15 8.64
N LEU A 20 -1.91 12.41 7.38
CA LEU A 20 -0.57 12.47 6.81
C LEU A 20 0.20 13.73 7.22
N GLU A 21 -0.47 14.84 7.53
CA GLU A 21 0.17 16.06 8.05
C GLU A 21 0.73 15.85 9.46
N LYS A 22 0.09 14.97 10.26
CA LYS A 22 0.51 14.66 11.63
C LYS A 22 1.63 13.62 11.72
N VAL A 23 2.06 13.07 10.60
CA VAL A 23 3.06 12.00 10.57
C VAL A 23 4.43 12.57 10.91
N ASP A 24 5.03 12.05 11.99
CA ASP A 24 6.40 12.43 12.37
C ASP A 24 7.45 11.79 11.44
N LEU A 25 7.78 12.52 10.38
CA LEU A 25 8.78 12.12 9.40
C LEU A 25 10.24 12.35 9.85
N THR A 26 10.46 12.74 11.11
CA THR A 26 11.80 12.88 11.69
C THR A 26 12.35 11.57 12.25
N LYS A 27 11.48 10.55 12.41
CA LYS A 27 11.87 9.21 12.89
C LYS A 27 12.96 8.59 12.02
N LYS A 28 14.00 8.09 12.69
CA LYS A 28 15.17 7.48 12.10
C LYS A 28 15.59 6.27 12.92
N LEU A 29 16.29 5.34 12.28
CA LEU A 29 16.90 4.20 12.97
C LEU A 29 18.38 4.12 12.61
N ALA A 30 19.24 4.04 13.63
CA ALA A 30 20.67 3.82 13.44
C ALA A 30 20.91 2.47 12.76
N LYS A 31 21.94 2.38 11.93
CA LYS A 31 22.21 1.18 11.11
C LYS A 31 22.42 -0.09 11.97
N THR A 32 23.16 0.02 13.06
CA THR A 32 23.43 -1.10 13.99
C THR A 32 22.14 -1.63 14.62
N GLU A 33 21.28 -0.72 15.07
CA GLU A 33 19.98 -1.09 15.65
C GLU A 33 19.03 -1.66 14.58
N TYR A 34 19.05 -1.11 13.38
CA TYR A 34 18.32 -1.64 12.23
C TYR A 34 18.72 -3.09 11.93
N GLU A 35 20.01 -3.40 11.87
CA GLU A 35 20.52 -4.74 11.57
C GLU A 35 20.07 -5.76 12.63
N LYS A 36 20.10 -5.37 13.91
CA LYS A 36 19.61 -6.20 15.02
C LYS A 36 18.11 -6.45 14.93
N GLN A 37 17.32 -5.39 14.76
CA GLN A 37 15.85 -5.52 14.74
C GLN A 37 15.35 -6.24 13.49
N ILE A 38 15.90 -5.93 12.31
CA ILE A 38 15.45 -6.53 11.05
C ILE A 38 15.73 -8.04 11.04
N SER A 39 16.90 -8.47 11.54
CA SER A 39 17.26 -9.88 11.61
C SER A 39 16.30 -10.65 12.51
N LYS A 40 16.03 -10.14 13.72
CA LYS A 40 15.07 -10.75 14.66
C LYS A 40 13.68 -10.89 14.04
N LEU A 41 13.19 -9.83 13.39
CA LEU A 41 11.87 -9.83 12.76
C LEU A 41 11.78 -10.78 11.57
N GLN A 42 12.85 -10.90 10.77
CA GLN A 42 12.87 -11.82 9.63
C GLN A 42 12.88 -13.29 10.06
N VAL A 43 13.63 -13.63 11.11
CA VAL A 43 13.58 -14.97 11.71
C VAL A 43 12.18 -15.27 12.24
N ARG A 44 11.59 -14.31 12.96
CA ARG A 44 10.23 -14.49 13.47
C ARG A 44 9.20 -14.65 12.35
N LEU A 45 9.28 -13.84 11.31
CA LEU A 45 8.38 -13.96 10.16
C LEU A 45 8.52 -15.31 9.45
N ARG A 46 9.72 -15.88 9.40
CA ARG A 46 9.96 -17.23 8.86
C ARG A 46 9.26 -18.32 9.69
N GLU A 47 9.27 -18.22 11.02
CA GLU A 47 8.51 -19.13 11.88
C GLU A 47 7.01 -18.99 11.64
N LEU A 48 6.52 -17.74 11.53
CA LEU A 48 5.12 -17.44 11.29
C LEU A 48 4.63 -17.91 9.92
N GLU A 49 5.48 -17.89 8.89
CA GLU A 49 5.17 -18.48 7.57
C GLU A 49 4.79 -19.96 7.70
N PHE A 50 5.53 -20.72 8.51
CA PHE A 50 5.22 -22.12 8.77
C PHE A 50 3.93 -22.28 9.59
N GLN A 51 3.69 -21.40 10.55
CA GLN A 51 2.44 -21.41 11.33
C GLN A 51 1.21 -21.10 10.48
N LEU A 52 1.29 -20.09 9.60
CA LEU A 52 0.24 -19.79 8.61
C LEU A 52 -0.07 -21.05 7.79
N PHE A 53 0.96 -21.72 7.27
CA PHE A 53 0.81 -22.92 6.47
C PHE A 53 0.05 -24.03 7.21
N ASN A 54 0.46 -24.34 8.44
CA ASN A 54 -0.17 -25.39 9.24
C ASN A 54 -1.60 -25.03 9.65
N ALA A 55 -1.84 -23.78 10.05
CA ALA A 55 -3.14 -23.27 10.45
C ALA A 55 -4.08 -23.01 9.26
N ARG A 56 -3.58 -23.12 8.02
CA ARG A 56 -4.31 -22.79 6.79
C ARG A 56 -4.83 -21.34 6.78
N VAL A 57 -4.17 -20.45 7.50
CA VAL A 57 -4.52 -19.02 7.54
C VAL A 57 -3.86 -18.29 6.38
N PRO A 58 -4.62 -17.65 5.47
CA PRO A 58 -4.03 -16.84 4.41
C PRO A 58 -3.63 -15.44 4.92
N ALA A 59 -2.61 -14.84 4.30
CA ALA A 59 -2.19 -13.48 4.61
C ALA A 59 -2.01 -12.64 3.34
N LEU A 60 -2.43 -11.38 3.37
CA LEU A 60 -2.28 -10.41 2.28
C LEU A 60 -1.65 -9.12 2.80
N CYS A 61 -0.59 -8.66 2.12
CA CYS A 61 0.04 -7.37 2.39
C CYS A 61 -0.08 -6.44 1.18
N LEU A 62 -0.61 -5.25 1.39
CA LEU A 62 -0.73 -4.20 0.38
C LEU A 62 0.30 -3.11 0.62
N PHE A 63 1.02 -2.73 -0.43
CA PHE A 63 1.99 -1.64 -0.38
C PHE A 63 1.55 -0.49 -1.30
N GLU A 64 1.14 0.61 -0.68
CA GLU A 64 0.89 1.90 -1.31
C GLU A 64 1.82 2.98 -0.73
N GLY A 65 1.82 4.15 -1.36
CA GLY A 65 2.63 5.29 -0.94
C GLY A 65 3.29 5.99 -2.12
N TRP A 66 3.96 7.10 -1.83
CA TRP A 66 4.54 7.96 -2.85
C TRP A 66 5.53 7.22 -3.77
N ASP A 67 5.67 7.74 -4.98
CA ASP A 67 6.79 7.36 -5.83
C ASP A 67 8.10 7.65 -5.12
N ALA A 68 9.02 6.70 -5.22
CA ALA A 68 10.25 6.64 -4.44
C ALA A 68 10.14 6.54 -2.90
N ALA A 69 8.96 6.29 -2.32
CA ALA A 69 8.80 6.07 -0.87
C ALA A 69 9.55 4.82 -0.35
N GLY A 70 9.82 3.84 -1.20
CA GLY A 70 10.66 2.69 -0.87
C GLY A 70 9.93 1.35 -0.74
N LYS A 71 8.71 1.24 -1.30
CA LYS A 71 7.86 0.03 -1.31
C LYS A 71 8.65 -1.25 -1.64
N GLY A 72 9.23 -1.34 -2.83
CA GLY A 72 10.03 -2.51 -3.23
C GLY A 72 11.22 -2.81 -2.32
N GLY A 73 11.78 -1.80 -1.63
CA GLY A 73 12.84 -1.99 -0.65
C GLY A 73 12.34 -2.55 0.70
N ALA A 74 11.08 -2.33 1.06
CA ALA A 74 10.41 -2.95 2.20
C ALA A 74 9.95 -4.36 1.85
N ILE A 75 9.33 -4.56 0.68
CA ILE A 75 8.93 -5.88 0.16
C ILE A 75 10.13 -6.82 0.11
N LYS A 76 11.27 -6.37 -0.44
CA LYS A 76 12.51 -7.16 -0.46
C LYS A 76 12.98 -7.61 0.92
N ARG A 77 12.70 -6.85 1.99
CA ARG A 77 13.06 -7.23 3.36
C ARG A 77 12.05 -8.20 3.97
N VAL A 78 10.77 -8.07 3.62
CA VAL A 78 9.73 -9.03 4.00
C VAL A 78 10.06 -10.41 3.44
N THR A 79 10.38 -10.49 2.15
CA THR A 79 10.56 -11.77 1.45
C THR A 79 11.94 -12.42 1.61
N GLN A 80 12.91 -11.71 2.21
CA GLN A 80 14.33 -12.10 2.17
C GLN A 80 14.63 -13.47 2.80
N MET A 81 13.91 -13.85 3.86
CA MET A 81 14.12 -15.09 4.61
C MET A 81 12.96 -16.09 4.48
N LEU A 82 11.95 -15.76 3.69
CA LEU A 82 10.77 -16.60 3.49
C LEU A 82 11.02 -17.70 2.46
N ASP A 83 10.17 -18.72 2.45
CA ASP A 83 10.23 -19.81 1.48
C ASP A 83 9.61 -19.25 0.20
N PRO A 84 10.31 -19.28 -0.94
CA PRO A 84 9.71 -18.81 -2.19
C PRO A 84 8.44 -19.60 -2.58
N ARG A 85 8.17 -20.77 -1.99
CA ARG A 85 6.92 -21.52 -2.18
C ARG A 85 5.77 -21.03 -1.28
N GLY A 86 6.09 -20.36 -0.18
CA GLY A 86 5.12 -19.89 0.83
C GLY A 86 4.55 -18.51 0.53
N TYR A 87 5.10 -17.78 -0.44
CA TYR A 87 4.60 -16.46 -0.81
C TYR A 87 4.52 -16.20 -2.32
N SER A 88 3.77 -15.16 -2.68
CA SER A 88 3.73 -14.60 -4.03
C SER A 88 3.78 -13.08 -3.97
N VAL A 89 4.44 -12.45 -4.95
CA VAL A 89 4.52 -10.99 -5.09
C VAL A 89 3.93 -10.60 -6.44
N PHE A 90 2.90 -9.76 -6.42
CA PHE A 90 2.26 -9.22 -7.61
C PHE A 90 2.48 -7.71 -7.67
N SER A 91 2.95 -7.23 -8.82
CA SER A 91 3.12 -5.79 -9.07
C SER A 91 2.04 -5.31 -10.03
N TYR A 92 1.19 -4.40 -9.57
CA TYR A 92 0.06 -3.94 -10.37
C TYR A 92 0.38 -2.67 -11.16
N ALA A 93 0.15 -2.77 -12.47
CA ALA A 93 0.17 -1.65 -13.41
C ALA A 93 -1.23 -1.41 -13.99
N ALA A 94 -1.33 -0.52 -14.98
CA ALA A 94 -2.56 -0.25 -15.71
C ALA A 94 -3.17 -1.57 -16.24
N PRO A 95 -4.50 -1.76 -16.13
CA PRO A 95 -5.14 -3.01 -16.53
C PRO A 95 -5.01 -3.25 -18.05
N GLN A 96 -4.84 -4.50 -18.46
CA GLN A 96 -4.67 -4.89 -19.87
C GLN A 96 -5.58 -6.05 -20.30
N GLY A 97 -5.88 -6.13 -21.60
CA GLY A 97 -6.62 -7.23 -22.20
C GLY A 97 -7.92 -7.57 -21.45
N LYS A 98 -8.03 -8.82 -20.98
CA LYS A 98 -9.19 -9.34 -20.26
C LYS A 98 -9.47 -8.61 -18.93
N GLU A 99 -8.48 -7.97 -18.30
CA GLU A 99 -8.74 -7.21 -17.06
C GLU A 99 -9.70 -6.04 -17.28
N LYS A 100 -9.70 -5.44 -18.49
CA LYS A 100 -10.62 -4.35 -18.85
C LYS A 100 -12.04 -4.81 -19.15
N THR A 101 -12.26 -6.10 -19.38
CA THR A 101 -13.57 -6.67 -19.73
C THR A 101 -14.30 -7.28 -18.54
N HIS A 102 -13.72 -7.22 -17.34
CA HIS A 102 -14.31 -7.75 -16.11
C HIS A 102 -14.55 -6.63 -15.09
N HIS A 103 -15.22 -6.95 -13.99
CA HIS A 103 -15.28 -6.06 -12.83
C HIS A 103 -13.85 -5.73 -12.35
N TYR A 104 -13.62 -4.50 -11.90
CA TYR A 104 -12.27 -4.02 -11.54
C TYR A 104 -11.55 -4.90 -10.52
N LEU A 105 -12.30 -5.33 -9.50
CA LEU A 105 -11.75 -6.17 -8.43
C LEU A 105 -11.36 -7.58 -8.91
N TRP A 106 -11.84 -8.04 -10.08
CA TRP A 106 -11.61 -9.39 -10.58
C TRP A 106 -10.12 -9.74 -10.68
N ARG A 107 -9.30 -8.80 -11.16
CA ARG A 107 -7.85 -9.03 -11.29
C ARG A 107 -7.18 -9.29 -9.94
N PHE A 108 -7.66 -8.66 -8.86
CA PHE A 108 -7.11 -8.80 -7.52
C PHE A 108 -7.66 -10.05 -6.81
N TRP A 109 -8.93 -10.40 -7.05
CA TRP A 109 -9.52 -11.64 -6.56
C TRP A 109 -8.76 -12.89 -7.02
N ARG A 110 -8.25 -12.90 -8.26
CA ARG A 110 -7.51 -14.02 -8.82
C ARG A 110 -6.17 -14.29 -8.15
N ASP A 111 -5.57 -13.23 -7.62
CA ASP A 111 -4.23 -13.26 -7.05
C ASP A 111 -4.27 -13.32 -5.51
N LEU A 112 -5.45 -13.48 -4.92
CA LEU A 112 -5.59 -13.69 -3.48
C LEU A 112 -4.80 -14.92 -3.02
N PRO A 113 -4.23 -14.88 -1.80
CA PRO A 113 -3.44 -15.98 -1.26
C PRO A 113 -4.28 -17.25 -1.13
N ARG A 114 -3.65 -18.38 -1.43
CA ARG A 114 -4.17 -19.69 -0.97
C ARG A 114 -4.10 -19.74 0.56
N THR A 115 -4.97 -20.53 1.19
CA THR A 115 -4.89 -20.81 2.62
C THR A 115 -3.47 -21.25 3.02
N GLY A 116 -2.92 -20.62 4.06
CA GLY A 116 -1.58 -20.89 4.54
C GLY A 116 -0.43 -20.27 3.75
N HIS A 117 -0.73 -19.33 2.85
CA HIS A 117 0.28 -18.61 2.06
C HIS A 117 0.17 -17.10 2.28
N LEU A 118 1.27 -16.40 2.00
CA LEU A 118 1.36 -14.94 2.03
C LEU A 118 1.36 -14.38 0.60
N THR A 119 0.44 -13.47 0.29
CA THR A 119 0.52 -12.67 -0.94
C THR A 119 0.92 -11.24 -0.62
N ILE A 120 1.78 -10.65 -1.45
CA ILE A 120 2.19 -9.25 -1.37
C ILE A 120 1.82 -8.54 -2.67
N PHE A 121 1.10 -7.43 -2.55
CA PHE A 121 0.75 -6.54 -3.66
C PHE A 121 1.64 -5.28 -3.60
N ASP A 122 2.48 -5.07 -4.63
CA ASP A 122 3.17 -3.79 -4.89
C ASP A 122 2.29 -2.94 -5.81
N ARG A 123 1.65 -1.91 -5.21
CA ARG A 123 0.39 -1.32 -5.70
C ARG A 123 -0.77 -2.33 -5.65
N SER A 124 -2.00 -1.86 -5.66
CA SER A 124 -3.18 -2.69 -5.40
C SER A 124 -4.46 -2.10 -6.01
N TYR A 125 -5.62 -2.60 -5.59
CA TYR A 125 -6.94 -2.05 -5.96
C TYR A 125 -7.14 -0.60 -5.49
N TYR A 126 -6.31 -0.10 -4.58
CA TYR A 126 -6.29 1.32 -4.22
C TYR A 126 -5.87 2.24 -5.38
N GLY A 127 -5.27 1.69 -6.45
CA GLY A 127 -5.00 2.43 -7.69
C GLY A 127 -6.23 3.18 -8.24
N ARG A 128 -7.44 2.63 -8.05
CA ARG A 128 -8.70 3.26 -8.46
C ARG A 128 -8.96 4.61 -7.80
N VAL A 129 -8.71 4.69 -6.50
CA VAL A 129 -8.96 5.90 -5.69
C VAL A 129 -7.74 6.80 -5.59
N LEU A 130 -6.61 6.37 -6.17
CA LEU A 130 -5.34 7.11 -6.26
C LEU A 130 -5.06 7.53 -7.71
N VAL A 131 -4.19 6.81 -8.43
CA VAL A 131 -3.72 7.18 -9.77
C VAL A 131 -4.86 7.28 -10.79
N GLU A 132 -5.82 6.36 -10.81
CA GLU A 132 -6.92 6.42 -11.79
C GLU A 132 -7.83 7.63 -11.55
N ARG A 133 -7.98 8.06 -10.29
CA ARG A 133 -8.71 9.27 -9.92
C ARG A 133 -7.97 10.54 -10.34
N VAL A 134 -6.67 10.64 -10.03
CA VAL A 134 -5.87 11.87 -10.26
C VAL A 134 -5.50 12.05 -11.73
N GLU A 135 -5.32 10.96 -12.47
CA GLU A 135 -5.03 10.99 -13.90
C GLU A 135 -6.29 10.93 -14.78
N GLY A 136 -7.47 10.69 -14.19
CA GLY A 136 -8.73 10.60 -14.93
C GLY A 136 -8.85 9.35 -15.80
N PHE A 137 -8.21 8.24 -15.39
CA PHE A 137 -8.31 6.95 -16.10
C PHE A 137 -9.62 6.20 -15.83
N CYS A 138 -10.43 6.71 -14.90
CA CYS A 138 -11.77 6.19 -14.60
C CYS A 138 -12.77 7.35 -14.44
N ALA A 139 -14.05 7.06 -14.67
CA ALA A 139 -15.11 8.04 -14.46
C ALA A 139 -15.30 8.34 -12.97
N VAL A 140 -15.84 9.52 -12.65
CA VAL A 140 -15.99 9.98 -11.26
C VAL A 140 -16.83 9.02 -10.42
N GLU A 141 -17.87 8.46 -11.03
CA GLU A 141 -18.77 7.50 -10.40
C GLU A 141 -18.06 6.18 -10.06
N GLN A 142 -17.03 5.81 -10.83
CA GLN A 142 -16.29 4.56 -10.64
C GLN A 142 -15.37 4.62 -9.43
N TRP A 143 -14.60 5.70 -9.25
CA TRP A 143 -13.75 5.80 -8.06
C TRP A 143 -14.54 6.18 -6.80
N ARG A 144 -15.64 6.95 -6.92
CA ARG A 144 -16.49 7.27 -5.76
C ARG A 144 -17.12 6.02 -5.14
N ARG A 145 -17.63 5.10 -5.94
CA ARG A 145 -18.19 3.85 -5.42
C ARG A 145 -17.13 2.85 -4.95
N ALA A 146 -15.90 2.98 -5.46
CA ALA A 146 -14.81 2.04 -5.16
C ALA A 146 -14.45 2.00 -3.67
N TYR A 147 -14.59 3.09 -2.91
CA TYR A 147 -14.37 3.07 -1.46
C TYR A 147 -15.25 2.02 -0.75
N ARG A 148 -16.54 1.98 -1.10
CA ARG A 148 -17.47 0.99 -0.56
C ARG A 148 -17.12 -0.42 -1.04
N GLU A 149 -16.89 -0.59 -2.34
CA GLU A 149 -16.53 -1.89 -2.94
C GLU A 149 -15.24 -2.47 -2.33
N ILE A 150 -14.25 -1.62 -2.01
CA ILE A 150 -13.00 -2.01 -1.35
C ILE A 150 -13.28 -2.45 0.08
N ASN A 151 -14.04 -1.68 0.85
CA ASN A 151 -14.37 -2.06 2.23
C ASN A 151 -15.15 -3.38 2.29
N GLU A 152 -16.11 -3.60 1.38
CA GLU A 152 -16.83 -4.86 1.26
C GLU A 152 -15.90 -6.02 0.88
N PHE A 153 -15.01 -5.79 -0.10
CA PHE A 153 -14.01 -6.77 -0.51
C PHE A 153 -13.11 -7.21 0.64
N GLU A 154 -12.53 -6.25 1.36
CA GLU A 154 -11.66 -6.49 2.50
C GLU A 154 -12.41 -7.16 3.65
N SER A 155 -13.64 -6.72 3.94
CA SER A 155 -14.49 -7.34 4.95
C SER A 155 -14.75 -8.81 4.66
N HIS A 156 -15.02 -9.18 3.40
CA HIS A 156 -15.20 -10.60 3.05
C HIS A 156 -13.94 -11.42 3.35
N GLN A 157 -12.76 -10.88 3.09
CA GLN A 157 -11.51 -11.62 3.35
C GLN A 157 -11.19 -11.70 4.84
N SER A 158 -11.38 -10.60 5.58
CA SER A 158 -11.20 -10.59 7.03
C SER A 158 -12.19 -11.55 7.71
N CYS A 159 -13.45 -11.61 7.28
CA CYS A 159 -14.43 -12.58 7.77
C CYS A 159 -14.06 -14.03 7.45
N PHE A 160 -13.38 -14.28 6.33
CA PHE A 160 -12.82 -15.60 6.00
C PHE A 160 -11.64 -15.99 6.91
N GLY A 161 -11.10 -15.05 7.69
CA GLY A 161 -9.94 -15.28 8.56
C GLY A 161 -8.59 -14.94 7.90
N MET A 162 -8.60 -14.18 6.80
CA MET A 162 -7.37 -13.71 6.17
C MET A 162 -6.74 -12.57 6.99
N VAL A 163 -5.44 -12.68 7.25
CA VAL A 163 -4.66 -11.56 7.80
C VAL A 163 -4.47 -10.51 6.71
N LEU A 164 -4.98 -9.30 6.92
CA LEU A 164 -4.85 -8.19 5.96
C LEU A 164 -4.02 -7.05 6.55
N CYS A 165 -2.86 -6.78 5.94
CA CYS A 165 -2.00 -5.65 6.29
C CYS A 165 -1.94 -4.64 5.15
N LYS A 166 -2.24 -3.37 5.43
CA LYS A 166 -2.21 -2.29 4.43
C LYS A 166 -1.19 -1.23 4.84
N PHE A 167 -0.22 -0.94 3.97
CA PHE A 167 0.87 -0.01 4.25
C PHE A 167 0.83 1.19 3.33
N TRP A 168 0.74 2.39 3.90
CA TRP A 168 0.98 3.64 3.18
C TRP A 168 2.36 4.19 3.57
N LEU A 169 3.32 4.16 2.64
CA LEU A 169 4.65 4.69 2.89
C LEU A 169 4.67 6.21 2.64
N GLN A 170 4.66 6.98 3.73
CA GLN A 170 4.64 8.43 3.73
C GLN A 170 6.07 9.00 3.71
N ILE A 171 6.33 9.91 2.78
CA ILE A 171 7.57 10.70 2.73
C ILE A 171 7.24 12.16 2.51
N SER A 172 8.18 13.05 2.85
CA SER A 172 8.02 14.48 2.57
C SER A 172 8.26 14.79 1.09
N LYS A 173 7.73 15.94 0.63
CA LYS A 173 7.92 16.42 -0.74
C LYS A 173 9.41 16.67 -1.05
N GLU A 174 10.18 17.05 -0.05
CA GLU A 174 11.64 17.29 -0.11
C GLU A 174 12.40 15.97 -0.19
N GLU A 175 12.01 14.97 0.61
CA GLU A 175 12.65 13.66 0.57
C GLU A 175 12.39 12.95 -0.76
N GLN A 176 11.18 13.06 -1.31
CA GLN A 176 10.89 12.55 -2.66
C GLN A 176 11.83 13.18 -3.70
N TRP A 177 12.01 14.50 -3.65
CA TRP A 177 12.90 15.23 -4.53
C TRP A 177 14.36 14.75 -4.42
N ARG A 178 14.84 14.63 -3.19
CA ARG A 178 16.20 14.15 -2.91
C ARG A 178 16.41 12.76 -3.49
N ARG A 179 15.42 11.86 -3.36
CA ARG A 179 15.48 10.50 -3.93
C ARG A 179 15.43 10.49 -5.45
N PHE A 180 14.66 11.39 -6.08
CA PHE A 180 14.63 11.53 -7.53
C PHE A 180 16.00 11.98 -8.06
N LYS A 181 16.58 13.03 -7.47
CA LYS A 181 17.94 13.47 -7.83
C LYS A 181 18.97 12.35 -7.65
N GLY A 182 18.92 11.64 -6.52
CA GLY A 182 19.83 10.52 -6.25
C GLY A 182 19.68 9.36 -7.25
N ARG A 183 18.47 9.04 -7.71
CA ARG A 183 18.23 8.00 -8.74
C ARG A 183 18.75 8.41 -10.11
N LYS A 184 18.63 9.69 -10.48
CA LYS A 184 19.14 10.21 -11.75
C LYS A 184 20.66 10.06 -11.87
N LEU A 185 21.36 10.18 -10.74
CA LEU A 185 22.82 10.08 -10.65
C LEU A 185 23.34 8.64 -10.50
N ASP A 186 22.46 7.67 -10.22
CA ASP A 186 22.83 6.27 -9.98
C ASP A 186 22.55 5.43 -11.24
N PRO A 187 23.58 4.95 -11.97
CA PRO A 187 23.42 4.16 -13.19
C PRO A 187 22.55 2.91 -13.01
N TYR A 188 22.53 2.33 -11.80
CA TYR A 188 21.76 1.12 -11.49
C TYR A 188 20.31 1.40 -11.09
N ARG A 189 19.91 2.67 -10.97
CA ARG A 189 18.56 3.07 -10.53
C ARG A 189 17.90 4.11 -11.42
N SER A 190 18.63 4.65 -12.41
CA SER A 190 18.13 5.61 -13.38
C SER A 190 16.88 5.11 -14.10
N TYR A 191 16.81 3.82 -14.43
CA TYR A 191 15.64 3.19 -15.06
C TYR A 191 14.34 3.28 -14.23
N LYS A 192 14.43 3.60 -12.94
CA LYS A 192 13.27 3.77 -12.03
C LYS A 192 12.71 5.19 -12.03
N LEU A 193 13.16 6.05 -12.94
CA LEU A 193 12.62 7.37 -13.16
C LEU A 193 12.06 7.45 -14.58
N THR A 194 10.79 7.76 -14.66
CA THR A 194 10.02 7.95 -15.88
C THR A 194 9.51 9.38 -15.95
N GLU A 195 9.09 9.85 -17.12
CA GLU A 195 8.40 11.14 -17.25
C GLU A 195 7.10 11.19 -16.41
N GLU A 196 6.48 10.04 -16.20
CA GLU A 196 5.30 9.89 -15.33
C GLU A 196 5.61 10.28 -13.88
N ASP A 197 6.77 9.89 -13.34
CA ASP A 197 7.16 10.25 -11.97
C ASP A 197 7.24 11.77 -11.77
N TRP A 198 7.70 12.51 -12.78
CA TRP A 198 7.77 13.98 -12.73
C TRP A 198 6.39 14.62 -12.83
N ARG A 199 5.51 14.09 -13.69
CA ARG A 199 4.11 14.53 -13.79
C ARG A 199 3.34 14.28 -12.49
N ASN A 200 3.50 13.10 -11.89
CA ASN A 200 2.86 12.76 -10.62
C ASN A 200 3.29 13.71 -9.50
N ARG A 201 4.57 14.08 -9.46
CA ARG A 201 5.09 15.06 -8.50
C ARG A 201 4.46 16.45 -8.68
N ALA A 202 4.22 16.89 -9.91
CA ALA A 202 3.55 18.17 -10.16
C ALA A 202 2.11 18.18 -9.60
N LYS A 203 1.46 17.02 -9.52
CA LYS A 203 0.13 16.82 -8.94
C LYS A 203 0.15 16.42 -7.45
N TRP A 204 1.23 16.74 -6.72
CA TRP A 204 1.40 16.35 -5.31
C TRP A 204 0.15 16.61 -4.46
N ASP A 205 -0.43 17.80 -4.54
CA ASP A 205 -1.56 18.19 -3.69
C ASP A 205 -2.83 17.39 -4.01
N GLN A 206 -3.03 16.98 -5.27
CA GLN A 206 -4.15 16.13 -5.68
C GLN A 206 -3.96 14.69 -5.16
N TYR A 207 -2.75 14.14 -5.27
CA TYR A 207 -2.42 12.84 -4.70
C TYR A 207 -2.50 12.85 -3.17
N PHE A 208 -2.10 13.94 -2.54
CA PHE A 208 -2.19 14.12 -1.09
C PHE A 208 -3.66 14.05 -0.64
N ALA A 209 -4.53 14.83 -1.28
CA ALA A 209 -5.97 14.80 -0.99
C ALA A 209 -6.60 13.43 -1.24
N ALA A 210 -6.23 12.76 -2.34
CA ALA A 210 -6.72 11.41 -2.65
C ALA A 210 -6.26 10.37 -1.62
N ALA A 211 -5.01 10.46 -1.15
CA ALA A 211 -4.47 9.57 -0.12
C ALA A 211 -5.11 9.79 1.25
N GLU A 212 -5.35 11.05 1.65
CA GLU A 212 -6.10 11.38 2.87
C GLU A 212 -7.49 10.77 2.85
N GLU A 213 -8.25 11.00 1.78
CA GLU A 213 -9.61 10.48 1.65
C GLU A 213 -9.63 8.95 1.60
N MET A 214 -8.65 8.32 0.95
CA MET A 214 -8.45 6.87 1.00
C MET A 214 -8.27 6.38 2.43
N LEU A 215 -7.36 6.98 3.21
CA LEU A 215 -7.10 6.57 4.59
C LEU A 215 -8.34 6.77 5.47
N GLU A 216 -9.05 7.89 5.33
CA GLU A 216 -10.27 8.18 6.10
C GLU A 216 -11.40 7.18 5.79
N LEU A 217 -11.65 6.91 4.50
CA LEU A 217 -12.81 6.10 4.09
C LEU A 217 -12.58 4.59 4.12
N THR A 218 -11.32 4.13 4.19
CA THR A 218 -11.00 2.69 4.07
C THR A 218 -10.14 2.15 5.21
N SER A 219 -9.79 2.95 6.21
CA SER A 219 -9.18 2.41 7.44
C SER A 219 -10.26 1.88 8.37
N THR A 220 -10.71 0.64 8.14
CA THR A 220 -11.75 -0.01 8.95
C THR A 220 -11.14 -0.77 10.14
N PRO A 221 -11.92 -1.14 11.17
CA PRO A 221 -11.41 -1.92 12.30
C PRO A 221 -10.81 -3.28 11.94
N HIS A 222 -11.35 -3.95 10.90
CA HIS A 222 -10.90 -5.26 10.44
C HIS A 222 -9.80 -5.19 9.36
N ALA A 223 -9.60 -4.01 8.77
CA ALA A 223 -8.56 -3.74 7.78
C ALA A 223 -7.99 -2.32 8.00
N PRO A 224 -7.22 -2.09 9.07
CA PRO A 224 -6.69 -0.76 9.36
C PRO A 224 -5.55 -0.41 8.40
N TRP A 225 -5.41 0.88 8.09
CA TRP A 225 -4.23 1.38 7.39
C TRP A 225 -3.07 1.62 8.35
N THR A 226 -1.88 1.14 7.97
CA THR A 226 -0.64 1.47 8.64
C THR A 226 0.10 2.54 7.85
N VAL A 227 0.11 3.77 8.37
CA VAL A 227 0.94 4.84 7.84
C VAL A 227 2.38 4.65 8.32
N VAL A 228 3.32 4.49 7.38
CA VAL A 228 4.73 4.21 7.63
C VAL A 228 5.56 5.46 7.34
N GLU A 229 6.27 5.96 8.35
CA GLU A 229 7.18 7.10 8.26
C GLU A 229 8.43 6.67 7.47
N ALA A 230 8.41 6.95 6.18
CA ALA A 230 9.34 6.36 5.22
C ALA A 230 10.47 7.29 4.78
N ASN A 231 10.64 8.43 5.44
CA ASN A 231 11.79 9.32 5.21
C ASN A 231 13.11 8.58 5.48
N ASP A 232 13.20 7.89 6.62
CA ASP A 232 14.26 6.94 6.87
C ASP A 232 13.87 5.52 6.43
N LYS A 233 14.66 4.94 5.53
CA LYS A 233 14.35 3.61 4.98
C LYS A 233 14.55 2.50 5.99
N TYR A 234 15.47 2.65 6.95
CA TYR A 234 15.72 1.64 7.96
C TYR A 234 14.55 1.53 8.92
N TYR A 235 14.10 2.67 9.44
CA TYR A 235 12.91 2.76 10.28
C TYR A 235 11.68 2.15 9.58
N ALA A 236 11.40 2.56 8.34
CA ALA A 236 10.23 2.07 7.61
C ALA A 236 10.21 0.55 7.40
N ARG A 237 11.34 -0.04 7.01
CA ARG A 237 11.44 -1.50 6.80
C ARG A 237 11.15 -2.28 8.08
N VAL A 238 11.69 -1.79 9.20
CA VAL A 238 11.47 -2.41 10.51
C VAL A 238 10.02 -2.24 10.95
N LYS A 239 9.41 -1.06 10.76
CA LYS A 239 8.00 -0.83 11.08
C LYS A 239 7.08 -1.76 10.29
N VAL A 240 7.28 -1.87 8.97
CA VAL A 240 6.52 -2.79 8.11
C VAL A 240 6.59 -4.23 8.62
N LEU A 241 7.81 -4.74 8.84
CA LEU A 241 8.01 -6.12 9.30
C LEU A 241 7.39 -6.35 10.69
N ARG A 242 7.56 -5.39 11.61
CA ARG A 242 6.99 -5.49 12.96
C ARG A 242 5.47 -5.54 12.92
N THR A 243 4.83 -4.67 12.13
CA THR A 243 3.38 -4.67 11.97
C THR A 243 2.88 -5.98 11.37
N LEU A 244 3.54 -6.50 10.34
CA LEU A 244 3.16 -7.76 9.71
C LEU A 244 3.30 -8.94 10.69
N VAL A 245 4.44 -9.03 11.39
CA VAL A 245 4.69 -10.06 12.41
C VAL A 245 3.59 -10.02 13.48
N ALA A 246 3.30 -8.84 14.05
CA ALA A 246 2.27 -8.70 15.07
C ALA A 246 0.87 -9.06 14.56
N ALA A 247 0.53 -8.69 13.33
CA ALA A 247 -0.77 -9.01 12.75
C ALA A 247 -0.96 -10.52 12.52
N ILE A 248 0.09 -11.21 12.06
CA ILE A 248 0.04 -12.66 11.90
C ILE A 248 -0.02 -13.33 13.27
N GLU A 249 0.81 -12.91 14.23
CA GLU A 249 0.83 -13.46 15.59
C GLU A 249 -0.53 -13.40 16.26
N ASN A 250 -1.26 -12.29 16.11
CA ASN A 250 -2.59 -12.14 16.70
C ASN A 250 -3.65 -13.06 16.07
N GLN A 251 -3.38 -13.59 14.87
CA GLN A 251 -4.32 -14.45 14.15
C GLN A 251 -4.03 -15.95 14.37
N VAL A 252 -2.75 -16.32 14.53
CA VAL A 252 -2.32 -17.74 14.58
C VAL A 252 -1.97 -18.22 15.99
N ASN A 253 -1.79 -17.33 16.95
CA ASN A 253 -1.64 -17.67 18.38
C ASN A 253 -2.96 -17.45 19.11
#